data_AF-A0A3B8M140-F1
#
_entry.id   AF-A0A3B8M140-F1
#
_cell.length_a   1.000
_cell.length_b   1.000
_cell.length_c   1.000
_cell.angle_alpha   90.00
_cell.angle_beta   90.00
_cell.angle_gamma   90.00
#
_symmetry.space_group_name_H-M   'P 1'
#
loop_
_entity.id
_entity.type
_entity.pdbx_description
1 polymer ?
#
loop_
_entity_poly.entity_id
_entity_poly.type
_entity_poly.pdbx_seq_one_letter_code
_entity_poly.pdbx_strand_id
1 'polypeptide(L)' 'AAIEAAVDSQLDTRRLHRSGLPDEYIEHGDRGELLSLHGLDVDGLIETARARAATSTAVVDN' A
#
# COMPACT_ATOMS: atom_id res chain seq x y z
N ALA A 1 3.76 -7.53 12.54
CA ALA A 1 4.48 -7.45 11.26
C ALA A 1 3.49 -7.86 10.15
N ALA A 2 3.34 -7.02 9.11
CA ALA A 2 2.16 -7.07 8.23
C ALA A 2 2.13 -8.26 7.26
N ILE A 3 3.31 -8.76 6.86
CA ILE A 3 3.42 -9.89 5.92
C ILE A 3 3.15 -11.19 6.64
N GLU A 4 3.66 -11.33 7.86
CA GLU A 4 3.50 -12.49 8.73
C GLU A 4 2.02 -12.71 9.03
N ALA A 5 1.28 -11.66 9.40
CA ALA A 5 -0.17 -11.75 9.60
C ALA A 5 -0.93 -12.14 8.32
N ALA A 6 -0.49 -11.67 7.15
CA ALA A 6 -1.09 -12.04 5.86
C ALA A 6 -0.81 -13.50 5.50
N VAL A 7 0.39 -14.00 5.80
CA VAL A 7 0.78 -15.40 5.64
C VAL A 7 -0.03 -16.30 6.56
N ASP A 8 -0.13 -15.94 7.85
CA ASP A 8 -0.93 -16.67 8.85
C ASP A 8 -2.42 -16.74 8.45
N SER A 9 -2.91 -15.70 7.78
CA SER A 9 -4.29 -15.61 7.28
C SER A 9 -4.48 -16.25 5.89
N GLN A 10 -3.45 -16.88 5.32
CA GLN A 10 -3.46 -17.50 3.99
C GLN A 10 -3.93 -16.56 2.86
N LEU A 11 -3.63 -15.26 2.98
CA LEU A 11 -3.93 -14.29 1.93
C LEU A 11 -2.97 -14.46 0.74
N ASP A 12 -3.45 -14.21 -0.48
CA ASP A 12 -2.56 -14.13 -1.65
C ASP A 12 -1.65 -12.91 -1.54
N THR A 13 -0.45 -13.12 -1.00
CA THR A 13 0.52 -12.06 -0.73
C THR A 13 1.05 -11.39 -2.01
N ARG A 14 0.87 -12.01 -3.19
CA ARG A 14 1.18 -11.38 -4.49
C ARG A 14 0.25 -10.21 -4.81
N ARG A 15 -0.95 -10.22 -4.24
CA ARG A 15 -1.95 -9.14 -4.37
C ARG A 15 -1.85 -8.11 -3.26
N LEU A 16 -1.01 -8.34 -2.26
CA LEU A 16 -0.79 -7.41 -1.16
C LEU A 16 0.04 -6.21 -1.63
N HIS A 17 -0.36 -5.03 -1.19
CA HIS A 17 0.41 -3.81 -1.35
C HIS A 17 0.56 -3.13 0.00
N ARG A 18 1.78 -2.73 0.33
CA ARG A 18 2.06 -2.01 1.57
C ARG A 18 2.13 -0.52 1.24
N SER A 19 1.13 0.22 1.69
CA SER A 19 1.18 1.68 1.78
C SER A 19 1.53 2.03 3.22
N GLY A 20 2.67 2.69 3.42
CA GLY A 20 3.16 3.09 4.74
C GLY A 20 4.29 4.09 4.61
N LEU A 21 4.70 4.66 5.74
CA LEU A 21 5.83 5.57 5.79
C LEU A 21 7.14 4.82 5.53
N PRO A 22 8.13 5.46 4.90
CA PRO A 22 9.46 4.90 4.76
C PRO A 22 10.13 4.76 6.13
N ASP A 23 11.02 3.78 6.26
CA ASP A 23 11.84 3.57 7.46
C ASP A 23 13.07 4.49 7.42
N GLU A 24 12.80 5.80 7.38
CA GLU A 24 13.79 6.87 7.35
C GLU A 24 13.27 8.09 8.12
N TYR A 25 14.19 8.98 8.49
CA TYR A 25 13.79 10.24 9.10
C TYR A 25 13.10 11.14 8.05
N ILE A 26 11.90 11.60 8.37
CA ILE A 26 11.15 12.59 7.59
C ILE A 26 11.10 13.92 8.32
N GLU A 27 10.93 15.01 7.57
CA GLU A 27 10.82 16.36 8.14
C GLU A 27 9.59 16.52 9.04
N HIS A 28 9.68 17.43 10.01
CA HIS A 28 8.55 17.79 10.85
C HIS A 28 7.55 18.65 10.05
N GLY A 29 6.26 18.35 10.20
CA GLY A 29 5.18 19.07 9.55
C GLY A 29 3.84 18.72 10.17
N ASP A 30 2.76 19.30 9.64
CA ASP A 30 1.43 18.88 10.06
C ASP A 30 1.16 17.43 9.62
N ARG A 31 0.40 16.69 10.44
CA ARG A 31 0.06 15.29 10.15
C ARG A 31 -0.63 15.14 8.79
N GLY A 32 -1.56 16.02 8.47
CA GLY A 32 -2.30 15.97 7.20
C GLY A 32 -1.38 16.17 6.00
N GLU A 33 -0.50 17.16 6.10
CA GLU A 33 0.50 17.46 5.07
C GLU A 33 1.48 16.30 4.86
N LEU A 34 2.01 15.72 5.95
CA LEU A 34 2.93 14.59 5.86
C LEU A 34 2.26 13.34 5.30
N LEU A 35 1.02 13.04 5.71
CA LEU A 35 0.30 11.90 5.14
C LEU A 35 0.00 12.10 3.66
N SER A 36 -0.41 13.31 3.25
CA SER A 36 -0.66 13.63 1.85
C SER A 36 0.62 13.53 1.01
N LEU A 37 1.74 14.04 1.52
CA LEU A 37 3.05 13.97 0.88
C LEU A 37 3.47 12.52 0.57
N HIS A 38 3.13 11.58 1.45
CA HIS A 38 3.43 10.16 1.28
C HIS A 38 2.28 9.35 0.63
N GLY A 39 1.22 10.02 0.16
CA GLY A 39 0.05 9.35 -0.45
C GLY A 39 -0.73 8.46 0.52
N LEU A 40 -0.61 8.71 1.82
CA LEU A 40 -1.29 8.00 2.90
C LEU A 40 -2.54 8.74 3.40
N ASP A 41 -2.93 9.81 2.71
CA ASP A 41 -4.24 10.42 2.86
C ASP A 41 -5.33 9.62 2.13
N VAL A 42 -6.58 10.06 2.28
CA VAL A 42 -7.74 9.34 1.73
C VAL A 42 -7.64 9.22 0.21
N ASP A 43 -7.27 10.31 -0.48
CA ASP A 43 -7.21 10.34 -1.93
C ASP A 43 -6.07 9.46 -2.46
N GLY A 44 -4.88 9.51 -1.85
CA GLY A 44 -3.75 8.67 -2.22
C GLY A 44 -4.02 7.17 -2.01
N LEU A 45 -4.70 6.80 -0.92
CA LEU A 45 -5.11 5.42 -0.69
C LEU A 45 -6.15 4.93 -1.69
N ILE A 46 -7.14 5.76 -2.04
CA ILE A 46 -8.14 5.43 -3.07
C ILE A 46 -7.48 5.22 -4.43
N GLU A 47 -6.59 6.12 -4.82
CA GLU A 47 -5.88 6.03 -6.10
C GLU A 47 -5.02 4.77 -6.17
N THR A 48 -4.27 4.49 -5.10
CA THR A 48 -3.46 3.26 -4.99
C THR A 48 -4.32 2.01 -5.12
N ALA A 49 -5.47 1.96 -4.44
CA ALA A 49 -6.37 0.81 -4.52
C ALA A 49 -6.91 0.60 -5.95
N ARG A 50 -7.32 1.69 -6.62
CA ARG A 50 -7.83 1.65 -8.00
C ARG A 50 -6.77 1.20 -9.00
N ALA A 51 -5.58 1.78 -8.93
CA ALA A 51 -4.48 1.44 -9.82
C ALA A 51 -4.14 -0.06 -9.74
N ARG A 52 -4.11 -0.62 -8.53
CA ARG A 52 -3.77 -2.04 -8.31
C ARG A 52 -4.91 -3.01 -8.63
N ALA A 53 -6.16 -2.59 -8.46
CA ALA A 53 -7.30 -3.37 -8.91
C ALA A 53 -7.31 -3.51 -10.44
N ALA A 54 -6.96 -2.44 -11.17
CA ALA A 54 -6.93 -2.43 -12.63
C ALA A 54 -5.85 -3.34 -13.25
N THR A 55 -4.74 -3.61 -12.55
CA THR A 55 -3.64 -4.45 -13.07
C THR A 55 -3.92 -5.97 -13.03
N SER A 56 -5.05 -6.41 -12.47
CA SER A 56 -5.35 -7.84 -12.21
C SER A 56 -5.95 -8.62 -13.40
N THR A 57 -5.43 -8.46 -14.62
CA THR A 57 -5.85 -9.30 -15.77
C THR A 57 -4.66 -9.70 -16.65
N ALA A 58 -3.74 -10.47 -16.08
CA ALA A 58 -2.86 -11.35 -16.84
C ALA A 58 -2.44 -12.53 -15.94
N VAL A 59 -3.39 -13.43 -15.69
CA VAL A 59 -3.03 -14.81 -15.37
C VAL A 59 -2.52 -15.40 -16.68
N VAL A 60 -1.20 -15.47 -16.84
CA VAL A 60 -0.57 -16.38 -17.80
C VAL A 60 -0.21 -17.62 -16.99
N ASP A 61 -1.06 -18.64 -17.11
CA ASP A 61 -0.70 -20.00 -16.72
C ASP A 61 0.44 -20.47 -17.66
N ASN A 62 1.55 -20.92 -17.06
CA ASN A 62 2.62 -21.66 -17.74
C ASN A 62 3.01 -22.85 -16.86
#